data_AF-A0A831U042-F1
#
_entry.id   AF-A0A831U042-F1
#
_cell.length_a   1.000
_cell.length_b   1.000
_cell.length_c   1.000
_cell.angle_alpha   90.00
_cell.angle_beta   90.00
_cell.angle_gamma   90.00
#
_symmetry.space_group_name_H-M   'P 1'
#
loop_
_entity.id
_entity.type
_entity.pdbx_description
1 polymer ?
#
loop_
_entity_poly.entity_id
_entity_poly.type
_entity_poly.pdbx_seq_one_letter_code
_entity_poly.pdbx_strand_id
1 'polypeptide(L)'
;MGISESDRLKTKLHALHMRLAELDAELQRTRIEEKQLESRLENARLASMFGEGNGDVEELRPQLEAVRHRLEDQLEVITRVRDSQRITRVHYLLLRQQELRERKQSSDS
;
A
#
# COMPACT_ATOMS: atom_id res chain seq x y z
N MET A 1 1.51 16.13 32.38
CA MET A 1 1.83 14.70 32.14
C MET A 1 2.18 14.56 30.67
N GLY A 2 3.38 14.07 30.34
CA GLY A 2 3.80 13.85 28.96
C GLY A 2 3.13 12.60 28.37
N ILE A 3 2.91 12.59 27.06
CA ILE A 3 2.45 11.40 26.32
C ILE A 3 3.52 10.31 26.47
N SER A 4 3.13 9.11 26.90
CA SER A 4 4.07 7.99 27.02
C SER A 4 4.60 7.57 25.65
N GLU A 5 5.81 7.02 25.60
CA GLU A 5 6.37 6.53 24.34
C GLU A 5 5.51 5.40 23.74
N SER A 6 4.85 4.60 24.58
CA SER A 6 3.88 3.58 24.18
C SER A 6 2.65 4.17 23.48
N ASP A 7 2.13 5.30 23.98
CA ASP A 7 1.02 6.01 23.34
C ASP A 7 1.43 6.64 22.00
N ARG A 8 2.67 7.12 21.87
CA ARG A 8 3.22 7.60 20.59
C ARG A 8 3.33 6.48 19.57
N LEU A 9 3.85 5.33 19.98
CA LEU A 9 3.97 4.14 19.11
C LEU A 9 2.58 3.61 18.70
N LYS A 10 1.61 3.61 19.62
CA LYS A 10 0.21 3.26 19.31
C LYS A 10 -0.39 4.21 18.29
N THR A 11 -0.17 5.51 18.44
CA THR A 11 -0.63 6.53 17.48
C THR A 11 0.02 6.33 16.10
N LYS A 12 1.33 6.07 16.07
CA LYS A 12 2.06 5.76 14.83
C LYS A 12 1.53 4.49 14.16
N LEU A 13 1.23 3.44 14.92
CA LEU A 13 0.63 2.21 14.39
C LEU A 13 -0.74 2.47 13.75
N HIS A 14 -1.56 3.30 14.39
CA HIS A 14 -2.85 3.69 13.82
C HIS A 14 -2.68 4.45 12.50
N ALA A 15 -1.76 5.44 12.46
CA ALA A 15 -1.47 6.17 11.23
C ALA A 15 -0.95 5.25 10.10
N LEU A 16 -0.07 4.30 10.41
CA LEU A 16 0.43 3.32 9.45
C LEU A 16 -0.69 2.39 8.94
N HIS A 17 -1.64 2.02 9.81
CA HIS A 17 -2.81 1.22 9.40
C HIS A 17 -3.70 1.98 8.42
N MET A 18 -4.01 3.24 8.71
CA MET A 18 -4.79 4.09 7.81
C MET A 18 -4.08 4.28 6.47
N ARG A 19 -2.76 4.53 6.50
CA ARG A 19 -1.98 4.68 5.28
C ARG A 19 -1.96 3.41 4.42
N LEU A 20 -1.90 2.22 5.03
CA LEU A 20 -2.00 0.96 4.28
C LEU A 20 -3.37 0.80 3.62
N ALA A 21 -4.45 1.14 4.32
CA ALA A 21 -5.80 1.09 3.74
C ALA A 21 -5.95 2.04 2.54
N GLU A 22 -5.38 3.25 2.63
CA GLU A 22 -5.34 4.19 1.50
C GLU A 22 -4.57 3.63 0.31
N LEU A 23 -3.35 3.12 0.56
CA LEU A 23 -2.50 2.55 -0.48
C LEU A 23 -3.12 1.31 -1.13
N ASP A 24 -3.80 0.46 -0.35
CA ASP A 24 -4.51 -0.70 -0.88
C ASP A 24 -5.67 -0.25 -1.80
N ALA A 25 -6.41 0.81 -1.44
CA ALA A 25 -7.45 1.37 -2.28
C ALA A 25 -6.88 2.01 -3.57
N GLU A 26 -5.76 2.72 -3.48
CA GLU A 26 -5.03 3.24 -4.64
C GLU A 26 -4.57 2.12 -5.57
N LEU A 27 -3.97 1.06 -5.03
CA LEU A 27 -3.51 -0.11 -5.79
C LEU A 27 -4.66 -0.80 -6.53
N GLN A 28 -5.82 -0.96 -5.89
CA GLN A 28 -6.99 -1.54 -6.55
C GLN A 28 -7.50 -0.67 -7.70
N ARG A 29 -7.50 0.66 -7.55
CA ARG A 29 -7.86 1.57 -8.65
C ARG A 29 -6.91 1.43 -9.83
N THR A 30 -5.60 1.43 -9.60
CA THR A 30 -4.59 1.26 -10.65
C THR A 30 -4.72 -0.11 -11.35
N ARG A 31 -5.03 -1.18 -10.62
CA ARG A 31 -5.28 -2.51 -11.20
C ARG A 31 -6.53 -2.55 -12.08
N ILE A 32 -7.57 -1.81 -11.72
CA ILE A 32 -8.78 -1.69 -12.55
C ILE A 32 -8.42 -0.95 -13.86
N GLU A 33 -7.66 0.14 -13.76
CA GLU A 33 -7.17 0.90 -14.92
C GLU A 33 -6.32 0.02 -15.85
N GLU A 34 -5.39 -0.77 -15.30
CA GLU A 34 -4.58 -1.73 -16.06
C GLU A 34 -5.45 -2.69 -16.86
N LYS A 35 -6.42 -3.34 -16.20
CA LYS A 35 -7.33 -4.30 -16.85
C LYS A 35 -8.18 -3.65 -17.95
N GLN A 36 -8.61 -2.41 -17.73
CA GLN A 36 -9.37 -1.66 -18.74
C GLN A 36 -8.49 -1.35 -19.95
N LEU A 37 -7.24 -0.95 -19.74
CA LEU A 37 -6.29 -0.72 -20.84
C LEU A 37 -5.95 -2.02 -21.57
N GLU A 38 -5.78 -3.14 -20.87
CA GLU A 38 -5.58 -4.46 -21.48
C GLU A 38 -6.75 -4.85 -22.37
N SER A 39 -7.98 -4.70 -21.87
CA SER A 39 -9.19 -4.99 -22.65
C SER A 39 -9.33 -4.08 -23.87
N ARG A 40 -9.05 -2.78 -23.73
CA ARG A 40 -9.06 -1.84 -24.87
C ARG A 40 -7.99 -2.19 -25.90
N LEU A 41 -6.80 -2.59 -25.45
CA LEU A 41 -5.70 -2.99 -26.32
C LEU A 41 -6.04 -4.28 -27.08
N GLU A 42 -6.68 -5.24 -26.44
CA GLU A 42 -7.18 -6.45 -27.09
C GLU A 42 -8.23 -6.14 -28.15
N ASN A 43 -9.23 -5.30 -27.82
CA ASN A 43 -10.25 -4.86 -28.77
C ASN A 43 -9.63 -4.13 -29.98
N ALA A 44 -8.67 -3.24 -29.74
CA ALA A 44 -7.97 -2.51 -30.79
C ALA A 44 -7.14 -3.44 -31.68
N ARG A 45 -6.51 -4.48 -31.10
CA ARG A 45 -5.79 -5.51 -31.86
C ARG A 45 -6.74 -6.31 -32.74
N LEU A 46 -7.89 -6.73 -32.21
CA LEU A 46 -8.91 -7.43 -32.98
C LEU A 46 -9.44 -6.57 -34.13
N ALA A 47 -9.81 -5.32 -33.87
CA ALA A 47 -10.27 -4.38 -34.91
C ALA A 47 -9.21 -4.17 -36.02
N SER A 48 -7.94 -4.05 -35.63
CA SER A 48 -6.82 -3.95 -36.59
C SER A 48 -6.71 -5.19 -37.49
N MET A 49 -6.92 -6.39 -36.94
CA MET A 49 -6.92 -7.63 -37.73
C MET A 49 -8.06 -7.70 -38.77
N PHE A 50 -9.18 -7.02 -38.52
CA PHE A 50 -10.31 -6.93 -39.46
C PHE A 50 -10.23 -5.70 -40.40
N GLY A 51 -9.14 -4.93 -40.36
CA GLY A 51 -8.96 -3.75 -41.22
C GLY A 51 -9.74 -2.51 -40.75
N GLU A 52 -10.29 -2.54 -39.54
CA GLU A 52 -11.05 -1.44 -38.92
C GLU A 52 -10.20 -0.65 -37.90
N GLY A 53 -8.90 -0.93 -37.80
CA GLY A 53 -8.01 -0.37 -36.77
C GLY A 53 -7.53 1.05 -37.07
N ASN A 54 -7.97 2.02 -36.27
CA ASN A 54 -7.61 3.44 -36.40
C ASN A 54 -6.31 3.86 -35.66
N GLY A 55 -5.37 2.95 -35.41
CA GLY A 55 -4.10 3.30 -34.72
C GLY A 55 -4.13 3.27 -33.19
N ASP A 56 -5.26 2.85 -32.58
CA ASP A 56 -5.44 2.76 -31.12
C ASP A 56 -4.38 1.89 -30.39
N VAL A 57 -3.80 0.90 -31.07
CA VAL A 57 -2.83 -0.03 -30.45
C VAL A 57 -1.54 0.66 -30.04
N GLU A 58 -1.00 1.56 -30.87
CA GLU A 58 0.26 2.25 -30.60
C GLU A 58 0.10 3.31 -29.51
N GLU A 59 -1.10 3.86 -29.34
CA GLU A 59 -1.41 4.80 -28.26
C GLU A 59 -1.66 4.11 -26.92
N LEU A 60 -2.28 2.92 -26.92
CA LEU A 60 -2.64 2.19 -25.70
C LEU A 60 -1.47 1.46 -25.04
N ARG A 61 -0.47 1.01 -25.82
CA ARG A 61 0.74 0.36 -25.30
C ARG A 61 1.53 1.19 -24.27
N PRO A 62 1.94 2.44 -24.57
CA PRO A 62 2.71 3.24 -23.62
C PRO A 62 1.89 3.59 -22.37
N GLN A 63 0.57 3.75 -22.51
CA GLN A 63 -0.33 3.96 -21.36
C GLN A 63 -0.35 2.75 -20.43
N LEU A 64 -0.46 1.54 -21.00
CA LEU A 64 -0.43 0.30 -20.23
C LEU A 64 0.91 0.10 -19.52
N GLU A 65 2.03 0.39 -20.19
CA GLU A 65 3.37 0.34 -19.57
C GLU A 65 3.52 1.35 -18.42
N ALA A 66 3.04 2.59 -18.60
CA ALA A 66 3.06 3.60 -17.55
C ALA A 66 2.24 3.19 -16.31
N VAL A 67 1.09 2.54 -16.52
CA VAL A 67 0.25 2.02 -15.43
C VAL A 67 0.95 0.85 -14.72
N ARG A 68 1.63 -0.03 -15.45
CA ARG A 68 2.40 -1.15 -14.87
C ARG A 68 3.56 -0.66 -14.00
N HIS A 69 4.32 0.33 -14.45
CA HIS A 69 5.36 0.93 -13.61
C HIS A 69 4.78 1.59 -12.35
N ARG A 70 3.63 2.27 -12.47
CA ARG A 70 2.94 2.82 -11.30
C ARG A 70 2.52 1.73 -10.30
N LEU A 71 2.09 0.56 -10.79
CA LEU A 71 1.78 -0.59 -9.92
C LEU A 71 3.02 -1.10 -9.19
N GLU A 72 4.16 -1.20 -9.88
CA GLU A 72 5.44 -1.59 -9.27
C GLU A 72 5.83 -0.62 -8.15
N ASP A 73 5.79 0.68 -8.41
CA ASP A 73 6.08 1.72 -7.42
C ASP A 73 5.14 1.65 -6.21
N GLN A 74 3.84 1.45 -6.45
CA GLN A 74 2.84 1.31 -5.38
C GLN A 74 3.12 0.08 -4.51
N LEU A 75 3.49 -1.06 -5.10
CA LEU A 75 3.83 -2.26 -4.36
C LEU A 75 5.09 -2.09 -3.51
N GLU A 76 6.08 -1.34 -4.02
CA GLU A 76 7.28 -1.02 -3.24
C GLU A 76 6.93 -0.15 -2.03
N VAL A 77 6.12 0.90 -2.22
CA VAL A 77 5.68 1.77 -1.11
C VAL A 77 4.89 0.97 -0.07
N ILE A 78 3.94 0.13 -0.50
CA ILE A 78 3.17 -0.73 0.40
C ILE A 78 4.09 -1.64 1.21
N THR A 79 5.10 -2.24 0.58
CA THR A 79 6.07 -3.10 1.25
C THR A 79 6.82 -2.33 2.34
N ARG A 80 7.35 -1.14 2.02
CA ARG A 80 8.04 -0.28 2.99
C ARG A 80 7.15 0.13 4.16
N VAL A 81 5.87 0.46 3.91
CA VAL A 81 4.92 0.81 4.97
C VAL A 81 4.60 -0.39 5.86
N ARG A 82 4.44 -1.60 5.28
CA ARG A 82 4.24 -2.84 6.05
C ARG A 82 5.43 -3.16 6.94
N ASP A 83 6.65 -2.97 6.44
CA ASP A 83 7.86 -3.15 7.24
C ASP A 83 7.93 -2.17 8.41
N SER A 84 7.63 -0.89 8.15
CA SER A 84 7.55 0.14 9.20
C SER A 84 6.48 -0.20 10.25
N GLN A 85 5.33 -0.72 9.83
CA GLN A 85 4.27 -1.18 10.74
C GLN A 85 4.74 -2.36 11.58
N ARG A 86 5.40 -3.35 10.98
CA ARG A 86 5.92 -4.53 11.68
C ARG A 86 6.95 -4.12 12.75
N ILE A 87 7.91 -3.27 12.40
CA ILE A 87 8.94 -2.77 13.33
C ILE A 87 8.28 -1.99 14.47
N THR A 88 7.38 -1.05 14.13
CA THR A 88 6.69 -0.24 15.14
C THR A 88 5.85 -1.11 16.08
N ARG A 89 5.24 -2.19 15.57
CA ARG A 89 4.45 -3.13 16.38
C ARG A 89 5.32 -3.89 17.37
N VAL A 90 6.48 -4.36 16.94
CA VAL A 90 7.44 -5.03 17.83
C VAL A 90 7.88 -4.08 18.94
N HIS A 91 8.27 -2.85 18.60
CA HIS A 91 8.69 -1.85 19.58
C HIS A 91 7.57 -1.53 20.58
N TYR A 92 6.34 -1.35 20.11
CA TYR A 92 5.18 -1.11 20.97
C TYR A 92 4.96 -2.25 21.96
N LEU A 93 5.01 -3.51 21.51
CA LEU A 93 4.79 -4.67 22.38
C LEU A 93 5.89 -4.82 23.44
N LEU A 94 7.15 -4.62 23.05
CA LEU A 94 8.28 -4.70 23.98
C LEU A 94 8.18 -3.63 25.06
N LEU A 95 7.92 -2.38 24.65
CA LEU A 95 7.77 -1.27 25.59
C LEU A 95 6.57 -1.48 26.51
N ARG A 96 5.43 -1.92 25.96
CA ARG A 96 4.23 -2.20 26.75
C ARG A 96 4.47 -3.30 27.77
N GLN A 97 5.26 -4.32 27.44
CA GLN A 97 5.62 -5.38 28.38
C GLN A 97 6.49 -4.86 29.53
N GLN A 98 7.43 -3.96 29.25
CA GLN A 98 8.27 -3.31 30.26
C GLN A 98 7.40 -2.48 31.23
N GLU A 99 6.54 -1.61 30.70
CA GLU A 99 5.61 -0.79 31.50
C GLU A 99 4.75 -1.64 32.44
N LEU A 100 4.27 -2.79 31.96
CA LEU A 100 3.44 -3.70 32.75
C LEU A 100 4.23 -4.40 33.86
N ARG A 101 5.52 -4.70 33.64
CA ARG A 101 6.40 -5.29 34.67
C ARG A 101 6.72 -4.28 35.76
N GLU A 102 7.05 -3.06 35.37
CA GLU A 102 7.34 -1.96 36.32
C GLU A 102 6.13 -1.66 37.20
N ARG A 103 4.93 -1.59 36.62
CA ARG A 103 3.68 -1.37 37.38
C ARG A 103 3.40 -2.46 38.42
N LYS A 104 3.68 -3.72 38.10
CA LYS A 104 3.53 -4.84 39.04
C LYS A 104 4.55 -4.75 40.18
N GLN A 105 5.82 -4.49 39.86
CA GLN A 105 6.86 -4.32 40.88
C GLN A 105 6.56 -3.14 41.82
N SER A 106 5.98 -2.05 41.29
CA SER A 106 5.57 -0.91 42.09
C SER A 106 4.28 -1.12 42.91
N SER A 107 3.44 -2.12 42.60
CA SER A 107 2.26 -2.43 43.42
C SER A 107 2.59 -3.38 44.58
N ASP A 108 3.69 -4.12 44.46
CA ASP A 108 4.12 -5.13 45.42
C ASP A 108 5.15 -4.59 46.44
N SER A 109 5.57 -3.33 46.30
CA SER A 109 6.49 -2.60 47.21
C SER A 109 5.73 -1.56 48.04
#